data_AF-A0A6P5S9B6-F1
#
_entry.id   AF-A0A6P5S9B6-F1
#
_cell.length_a   1.000
_cell.length_b   1.000
_cell.length_c   1.000
_cell.angle_alpha   90.00
_cell.angle_beta   90.00
_cell.angle_gamma   90.00
#
_symmetry.space_group_name_H-M   'P 1'
#
loop_
_entity.id
_entity.type
_entity.pdbx_description
1 polymer ?
#
loop_
_entity_poly.entity_id
_entity_poly.type
_entity_poly.pdbx_seq_one_letter_code
_entity_poly.pdbx_strand_id
1 'polypeptide(L)'
;MEDKQRELEGEEKEEEHAKLEIWKYVFGFVEIAVVKCAIELGIADAIESHGSPMTLLELSSALRCDPSPLYRILRVLVHLKIFKEKPATQLGPKVYAQTPLSKRLLKSGENSMAAFILLESSPVMLAPWHGLSARIQGVSNPAFEAVHGEDVWSYAAANPNHSKLINEAMACDARVAVPAVLESCLEVFKGLETIVDVGGGDGTTLRLLVEACPWIRGVNFDLPHVVSVAQECDRIENVGGDMFDCVPKADAAIIMNCSGFFMTGETMSASVSLRSAGKLFRRTKGR
;
A
#
# COMPACT_ATOMS: atom_id res chain seq x y z
N MET A 1 26.83 -37.61 27.58
CA MET A 1 27.87 -36.56 27.61
C MET A 1 27.88 -35.81 26.29
N GLU A 2 27.87 -36.50 25.15
CA GLU A 2 27.78 -35.89 23.82
C GLU A 2 26.47 -35.13 23.54
N ASP A 3 25.31 -35.62 23.99
CA ASP A 3 24.04 -34.88 23.80
C ASP A 3 24.00 -33.56 24.56
N LYS A 4 24.54 -33.53 25.79
CA LYS A 4 24.68 -32.29 26.57
C LYS A 4 25.65 -31.29 25.92
N GLN A 5 26.71 -31.78 25.27
CA GLN A 5 27.65 -30.92 24.55
C GLN A 5 26.99 -30.34 23.28
N ARG A 6 26.17 -31.12 22.57
CA ARG A 6 25.40 -30.67 21.40
C ARG A 6 24.30 -29.67 21.76
N GLU A 7 23.64 -29.84 22.90
CA GLU A 7 22.67 -28.88 23.43
C GLU A 7 23.34 -27.54 23.77
N LEU A 8 24.47 -27.56 24.49
CA LEU A 8 25.24 -26.35 24.82
C LEU A 8 25.77 -25.63 23.57
N GLU A 9 26.28 -26.37 22.58
CA GLU A 9 26.70 -25.81 21.28
C GLU A 9 25.52 -25.25 20.47
N GLY A 10 24.31 -25.76 20.70
CA GLY A 10 23.07 -25.23 20.13
C GLY A 10 22.67 -23.90 20.78
N GLU A 11 22.63 -23.87 22.11
CA GLU A 11 22.30 -22.68 22.90
C GLU A 11 23.28 -21.51 22.63
N GLU A 12 24.58 -21.79 22.51
CA GLU A 12 25.58 -20.76 22.18
C GLU A 12 25.36 -20.18 20.78
N LYS A 13 24.99 -21.00 19.79
CA LYS A 13 24.65 -20.53 18.44
C LYS A 13 23.37 -19.71 18.41
N GLU A 14 22.36 -20.08 19.20
CA GLU A 14 21.12 -19.33 19.32
C GLU A 14 21.37 -17.94 19.92
N GLU A 15 22.19 -17.84 20.97
CA GLU A 15 22.56 -16.57 21.59
C GLU A 15 23.34 -15.67 20.62
N GLU A 16 24.30 -16.22 19.87
CA GLU A 16 25.03 -15.44 18.85
C GLU A 16 24.11 -14.98 17.71
N HIS A 17 23.14 -15.80 17.29
CA HIS A 17 22.14 -15.39 16.31
C HIS A 17 21.24 -14.26 16.86
N ALA A 18 20.80 -14.35 18.11
CA ALA A 18 19.98 -13.34 18.77
C ALA A 18 20.68 -11.97 18.86
N LYS A 19 21.99 -11.96 19.18
CA LYS A 19 22.82 -10.73 19.21
C LYS A 19 22.87 -10.01 17.87
N LEU A 20 22.82 -10.73 16.76
CA LEU A 20 22.80 -10.14 15.43
C LEU A 20 21.38 -9.74 15.01
N GLU A 21 20.40 -10.57 15.33
CA GLU A 21 19.02 -10.38 14.92
C GLU A 21 18.32 -9.21 15.64
N ILE A 22 18.67 -8.94 16.90
CA ILE A 22 18.06 -7.84 17.67
C ILE A 22 18.19 -6.48 16.96
N TRP A 23 19.25 -6.28 16.20
CA TRP A 23 19.49 -5.05 15.44
C TRP A 23 18.44 -4.80 14.35
N LYS A 24 17.82 -5.86 13.81
CA LYS A 24 16.70 -5.72 12.86
C LYS A 24 15.51 -5.00 13.49
N TYR A 25 15.28 -5.21 14.79
CA TYR A 25 14.19 -4.55 15.52
C TYR A 25 14.59 -3.15 16.00
N VAL A 26 15.83 -2.98 16.47
CA VAL A 26 16.36 -1.66 16.89
C VAL A 26 16.32 -0.66 15.73
N PHE A 27 16.67 -1.09 14.51
CA PHE A 27 16.73 -0.25 13.32
C PHE A 27 15.68 -0.61 12.26
N GLY A 28 14.60 -1.31 12.62
CA GLY A 28 13.58 -1.76 11.67
C GLY A 28 12.89 -0.64 10.89
N PHE A 29 12.88 0.58 11.44
CA PHE A 29 12.33 1.76 10.79
C PHE A 29 13.22 2.34 9.67
N VAL A 30 14.50 1.93 9.59
CA VAL A 30 15.46 2.53 8.65
C VAL A 30 15.08 2.22 7.21
N GLU A 31 14.64 1.00 6.91
CA GLU A 31 14.28 0.61 5.55
C GLU A 31 13.10 1.43 5.02
N ILE A 32 12.01 1.53 5.81
CA ILE A 32 10.84 2.33 5.43
C ILE A 32 11.19 3.82 5.25
N ALA A 33 12.03 4.37 6.13
CA ALA A 33 12.45 5.78 6.05
C ALA A 33 13.30 6.06 4.80
N VAL A 34 14.22 5.16 4.46
CA VAL A 34 15.11 5.29 3.29
C VAL A 34 14.32 5.12 1.98
N VAL A 35 13.38 4.17 1.94
CA VAL A 35 12.50 3.96 0.77
C VAL A 35 11.59 5.17 0.56
N LYS A 36 10.96 5.68 1.64
CA LYS A 36 10.17 6.91 1.61
C LYS A 36 10.99 8.08 1.06
N CYS A 37 12.20 8.27 1.58
CA CYS A 37 13.11 9.33 1.11
C CYS A 37 13.41 9.19 -0.40
N ALA A 38 13.62 7.97 -0.90
CA ALA A 38 13.86 7.74 -2.32
C ALA A 38 12.68 8.14 -3.20
N ILE A 39 11.44 7.90 -2.74
CA ILE A 39 10.20 8.30 -3.42
C ILE A 39 10.04 9.83 -3.37
N GLU A 40 10.20 10.44 -2.20
CA GLU A 40 10.04 11.89 -2.00
C GLU A 40 11.02 12.68 -2.90
N LEU A 41 12.29 12.28 -2.88
CA LEU A 41 13.32 12.85 -3.75
C LEU A 41 13.06 12.56 -5.24
N GLY A 42 12.39 11.44 -5.57
CA GLY A 42 12.15 11.05 -6.96
C GLY A 42 13.38 10.41 -7.61
N ILE A 43 14.13 9.60 -6.85
CA ILE A 43 15.35 8.93 -7.34
C ILE A 43 15.03 8.01 -8.53
N ALA A 44 13.96 7.21 -8.41
CA ALA A 44 13.52 6.32 -9.48
C ALA A 44 13.07 7.13 -10.71
N ASP A 45 12.29 8.19 -10.51
CA ASP A 45 11.79 9.04 -11.58
C ASP A 45 12.93 9.74 -12.34
N ALA A 46 13.97 10.19 -11.64
CA ALA A 46 15.14 10.83 -12.26
C ALA A 46 15.89 9.86 -13.17
N ILE A 47 16.14 8.63 -12.72
CA ILE A 47 16.83 7.61 -13.54
C ILE A 47 15.96 7.17 -14.73
N GLU A 48 14.64 7.04 -14.52
CA GLU A 48 13.70 6.69 -15.59
C GLU A 48 13.64 7.78 -16.66
N SER A 49 13.51 9.05 -16.24
CA SER A 49 13.43 10.21 -17.14
C SER A 49 14.73 10.43 -17.91
N HIS A 50 15.87 10.09 -17.31
CA HIS A 50 17.18 10.12 -17.97
C HIS A 50 17.33 9.02 -19.03
N GLY A 51 16.59 7.90 -18.90
CA GLY A 51 16.60 6.78 -19.84
C GLY A 51 17.82 5.86 -19.76
N SER A 52 18.79 6.17 -18.89
CA SER A 52 19.98 5.34 -18.66
C SER A 52 20.49 5.45 -17.21
N PRO A 53 21.32 4.50 -16.75
CA PRO A 53 21.96 4.60 -15.44
C PRO A 53 22.71 5.92 -15.27
N MET A 54 22.67 6.49 -14.06
CA MET A 54 23.23 7.80 -13.73
C MET A 54 24.36 7.68 -12.72
N THR A 55 25.40 8.50 -12.85
CA THR A 55 26.42 8.70 -11.82
C THR A 55 25.84 9.43 -10.59
N LEU A 56 26.56 9.38 -9.47
CA LEU A 56 26.18 10.13 -8.26
C LEU A 56 26.00 11.63 -8.53
N LEU A 57 26.90 12.24 -9.32
CA LEU A 57 26.89 13.66 -9.60
C LEU A 57 25.75 14.08 -10.53
N GLU A 58 25.45 13.27 -11.55
CA GLU A 58 24.30 13.48 -12.42
C GLU A 58 23.00 13.39 -11.63
N LEU A 59 22.87 12.39 -10.77
CA LEU A 59 21.68 12.19 -9.95
C LEU A 59 21.52 13.32 -8.92
N SER A 60 22.60 13.70 -8.22
CA SER A 60 22.62 14.84 -7.30
C SER A 60 22.22 16.15 -8.00
N SER A 61 22.69 16.38 -9.22
CA SER A 61 22.32 17.56 -10.02
C SER A 61 20.85 17.54 -10.43
N ALA A 62 20.34 16.40 -10.89
CA ALA A 62 18.94 16.22 -11.29
C ALA A 62 17.98 16.41 -10.09
N LEU A 63 18.36 15.88 -8.93
CA LEU A 63 17.58 15.93 -7.70
C LEU A 63 17.78 17.22 -6.89
N ARG A 64 18.77 18.05 -7.27
CA ARG A 64 19.16 19.29 -6.57
C ARG A 64 19.48 19.07 -5.09
N CYS A 65 20.28 18.03 -4.79
CA CYS A 65 20.66 17.67 -3.42
C CYS A 65 22.17 17.41 -3.29
N ASP A 66 22.70 17.43 -2.08
CA ASP A 66 24.12 17.19 -1.83
C ASP A 66 24.52 15.72 -2.14
N PRO A 67 25.62 15.48 -2.88
CA PRO A 67 26.01 14.14 -3.28
C PRO A 67 26.43 13.24 -2.10
N SER A 68 26.93 13.79 -0.99
CA SER A 68 27.45 13.00 0.13
C SER A 68 26.34 12.30 0.94
N PRO A 69 25.27 12.98 1.40
CA PRO A 69 24.09 12.32 1.97
C PRO A 69 23.39 11.40 0.96
N LEU A 70 23.27 11.82 -0.30
CA LEU A 70 22.63 11.02 -1.35
C LEU A 70 23.38 9.68 -1.53
N TYR A 71 24.71 9.70 -1.56
CA TYR A 71 25.53 8.49 -1.63
C TYR A 71 25.23 7.50 -0.50
N ARG A 72 25.03 8.00 0.73
CA ARG A 72 24.71 7.15 1.89
C ARG A 72 23.35 6.49 1.73
N ILE A 73 22.35 7.23 1.25
CA ILE A 73 21.01 6.71 0.94
C ILE A 73 21.08 5.66 -0.17
N LEU A 74 21.75 5.97 -1.29
CA LEU A 74 21.92 5.05 -2.41
C LEU A 74 22.64 3.76 -1.99
N ARG A 75 23.64 3.84 -1.11
CA ARG A 75 24.34 2.66 -0.59
C ARG A 75 23.38 1.70 0.14
N VAL A 76 22.48 2.23 0.95
CA VAL A 76 21.44 1.42 1.62
C VAL A 76 20.47 0.85 0.59
N LEU A 77 19.95 1.68 -0.33
CA LEU A 77 19.02 1.20 -1.35
C LEU A 77 19.63 0.13 -2.27
N VAL A 78 20.93 0.20 -2.57
CA VAL A 78 21.67 -0.82 -3.33
C VAL A 78 21.88 -2.08 -2.50
N HIS A 79 22.13 -1.95 -1.20
CA HIS A 79 22.21 -3.09 -0.29
C HIS A 79 20.88 -3.85 -0.24
N LEU A 80 19.76 -3.12 -0.13
CA LEU A 80 18.38 -3.62 -0.18
C LEU A 80 17.95 -4.12 -1.58
N LYS A 81 18.85 -4.07 -2.57
CA LYS A 81 18.60 -4.50 -3.97
C LYS A 81 17.49 -3.71 -4.67
N ILE A 82 17.12 -2.55 -4.15
CA ILE A 82 16.16 -1.64 -4.78
C ILE A 82 16.80 -1.00 -6.00
N PHE A 83 18.01 -0.48 -5.88
CA PHE A 83 18.81 -0.02 -7.04
C PHE A 83 20.01 -0.94 -7.26
N LYS A 84 20.61 -0.85 -8.44
CA LYS A 84 21.86 -1.56 -8.75
C LYS A 84 22.98 -0.57 -9.01
N GLU A 85 24.09 -0.75 -8.29
CA GLU A 85 25.34 -0.08 -8.59
C GLU A 85 26.14 -0.92 -9.60
N LYS A 86 26.65 -0.31 -10.66
CA LYS A 86 27.56 -0.95 -11.61
C LYS A 86 28.65 0.03 -12.07
N PRO A 87 29.84 -0.46 -12.47
CA PRO A 87 30.81 0.40 -13.12
C PRO A 87 30.30 0.86 -14.49
N ALA A 88 30.46 2.14 -14.84
CA ALA A 88 30.08 2.66 -16.16
C ALA A 88 30.93 2.04 -17.29
N THR A 89 32.22 1.86 -17.02
CA THR A 89 33.22 1.14 -17.84
C THR A 89 34.17 0.41 -16.89
N GLN A 90 35.07 -0.46 -17.37
CA GLN A 90 35.97 -1.24 -16.50
C GLN A 90 36.77 -0.40 -15.48
N LEU A 91 37.00 0.88 -15.77
CA LEU A 91 37.70 1.85 -14.90
C LEU A 91 36.87 3.12 -14.64
N GLY A 92 35.59 3.12 -15.02
CA GLY A 92 34.73 4.30 -14.97
C GLY A 92 34.09 4.55 -13.60
N PRO A 93 33.47 5.72 -13.39
CA PRO A 93 32.73 6.00 -12.18
C PRO A 93 31.57 5.00 -12.02
N LYS A 94 31.16 4.80 -10.77
CA LYS A 94 29.99 3.98 -10.47
C LYS A 94 28.72 4.69 -10.93
N VAL A 95 27.81 3.93 -11.52
CA VAL A 95 26.48 4.38 -11.94
C VAL A 95 25.41 3.56 -11.25
N TYR A 96 24.27 4.23 -11.00
CA TYR A 96 23.09 3.66 -10.39
C TYR A 96 22.04 3.38 -11.47
N ALA A 97 21.55 2.14 -11.50
CA ALA A 97 20.57 1.66 -12.46
C ALA A 97 19.29 1.22 -11.74
N GLN A 98 18.16 1.36 -12.42
CA GLN A 98 16.88 0.79 -11.99
C GLN A 98 16.97 -0.74 -11.89
N THR A 99 16.23 -1.30 -10.94
CA THR A 99 15.84 -2.72 -10.90
C THR A 99 14.32 -2.83 -11.07
N PRO A 100 13.75 -4.04 -11.22
CA PRO A 100 12.30 -4.20 -11.15
C PRO A 100 11.68 -3.66 -9.85
N LEU A 101 12.40 -3.71 -8.73
CA LEU A 101 11.91 -3.23 -7.44
C LEU A 101 11.91 -1.69 -7.36
N SER A 102 12.96 -1.01 -7.82
CA SER A 102 12.94 0.47 -7.84
C SER A 102 11.91 1.05 -8.80
N LYS A 103 11.54 0.33 -9.86
CA LYS A 103 10.42 0.73 -10.73
C LYS A 103 9.08 0.78 -10.00
N ARG A 104 8.91 0.04 -8.89
CA ARG A 104 7.74 0.15 -8.02
C ARG A 104 7.71 1.48 -7.23
N LEU A 105 8.83 2.22 -7.18
CA LEU A 105 8.96 3.50 -6.48
C LEU A 105 8.71 4.72 -7.38
N LEU A 106 8.46 4.52 -8.67
CA LEU A 106 8.09 5.62 -9.58
C LEU A 106 6.83 6.32 -9.07
N LYS A 107 6.73 7.65 -9.17
CA LYS A 107 5.54 8.39 -8.70
C LYS A 107 4.30 8.11 -9.53
N SER A 108 4.47 7.59 -10.74
CA SER A 108 3.39 7.24 -11.66
C SER A 108 3.68 5.94 -12.39
N GLY A 109 2.65 5.38 -13.01
CA GLY A 109 2.72 4.13 -13.78
C GLY A 109 1.87 3.01 -13.19
N GLU A 110 1.50 2.06 -14.05
CA GLU A 110 0.61 0.95 -13.72
C GLU A 110 1.10 0.12 -12.53
N ASN A 111 2.42 -0.01 -12.43
CA ASN A 111 3.09 -0.87 -11.47
C ASN A 111 3.61 -0.15 -10.22
N SER A 112 3.33 1.14 -10.07
CA SER A 112 3.81 1.95 -8.95
C SER A 112 3.10 1.60 -7.64
N MET A 113 3.88 1.46 -6.57
CA MET A 113 3.44 1.33 -5.17
C MET A 113 3.82 2.55 -4.33
N ALA A 114 4.28 3.64 -4.96
CA ALA A 114 4.82 4.80 -4.26
C ALA A 114 3.79 5.45 -3.33
N ALA A 115 2.54 5.64 -3.78
CA ALA A 115 1.48 6.24 -2.97
C ALA A 115 1.16 5.40 -1.72
N PHE A 116 1.13 4.07 -1.87
CA PHE A 116 0.89 3.15 -0.75
C PHE A 116 2.01 3.24 0.29
N ILE A 117 3.28 3.25 -0.15
CA ILE A 117 4.43 3.43 0.75
C ILE A 117 4.36 4.79 1.45
N LEU A 118 3.99 5.86 0.74
CA LEU A 118 3.84 7.20 1.32
C LEU A 118 2.71 7.26 2.36
N LEU A 119 1.59 6.58 2.13
CA LEU A 119 0.49 6.46 3.08
C LEU A 119 0.95 5.78 4.37
N GLU A 120 1.45 4.54 4.26
CA GLU A 120 1.84 3.71 5.42
C GLU A 120 3.02 4.29 6.19
N SER A 121 3.92 5.02 5.50
CA SER A 121 5.03 5.73 6.12
C SER A 121 4.70 7.16 6.56
N SER A 122 3.44 7.59 6.44
CA SER A 122 3.01 8.92 6.88
C SER A 122 3.01 9.02 8.41
N PRO A 123 3.27 10.21 8.98
CA PRO A 123 3.15 10.41 10.42
C PRO A 123 1.77 10.04 10.96
N VAL A 124 0.71 10.29 10.18
CA VAL A 124 -0.68 9.97 10.55
C VAL A 124 -0.88 8.46 10.72
N MET A 125 -0.38 7.66 9.78
CA MET A 125 -0.50 6.20 9.82
C MET A 125 0.48 5.54 10.79
N LEU A 126 1.65 6.14 11.02
CA LEU A 126 2.65 5.62 11.96
C LEU A 126 2.34 5.93 13.43
N ALA A 127 1.65 7.03 13.73
CA ALA A 127 1.38 7.43 15.11
C ALA A 127 0.58 6.37 15.92
N PRO A 128 -0.50 5.74 15.40
CA PRO A 128 -1.23 4.66 16.10
C PRO A 128 -0.35 3.51 16.60
N TRP A 129 0.74 3.18 15.90
CA TRP A 129 1.62 2.06 16.26
C TRP A 129 2.34 2.25 17.60
N HIS A 130 2.51 3.50 18.04
CA HIS A 130 3.08 3.80 19.36
C HIS A 130 2.15 3.44 20.52
N GLY A 131 0.85 3.28 20.26
CA GLY A 131 -0.18 2.98 21.25
C GLY A 131 -0.57 1.49 21.36
N LEU A 132 0.14 0.59 20.68
CA LEU A 132 -0.26 -0.83 20.62
C LEU A 132 -0.30 -1.51 21.99
N SER A 133 0.66 -1.23 22.88
CA SER A 133 0.69 -1.82 24.22
C SER A 133 -0.54 -1.44 25.05
N ALA A 134 -0.93 -0.16 25.03
CA ALA A 134 -2.13 0.34 25.70
C ALA A 134 -3.42 -0.28 25.13
N ARG A 135 -3.47 -0.49 23.81
CA ARG A 135 -4.59 -1.15 23.13
C ARG A 135 -4.75 -2.60 23.59
N ILE A 136 -3.67 -3.38 23.65
CA ILE A 136 -3.70 -4.78 24.11
C ILE A 136 -4.08 -4.89 25.59
N GLN A 137 -3.70 -3.91 26.41
CA GLN A 137 -4.11 -3.86 27.81
C GLN A 137 -5.59 -3.47 28.00
N GLY A 138 -6.31 -3.11 26.93
CA GLY A 138 -7.71 -2.69 26.99
C GLY A 138 -7.91 -1.31 27.62
N VAL A 139 -6.87 -0.48 27.68
CA VAL A 139 -6.86 0.81 28.39
C VAL A 139 -7.22 1.97 27.45
N SER A 140 -7.31 1.73 26.14
CA SER A 140 -7.57 2.77 25.14
C SER A 140 -8.60 2.36 24.07
N ASN A 141 -9.21 3.39 23.47
CA ASN A 141 -9.95 3.31 22.22
C ASN A 141 -9.10 2.65 21.11
N PRO A 142 -9.69 2.26 19.95
CA PRO A 142 -8.90 1.82 18.79
C PRO A 142 -7.70 2.73 18.53
N ALA A 143 -6.56 2.15 18.15
CA ALA A 143 -5.27 2.84 18.20
C ALA A 143 -5.23 4.16 17.40
N PHE A 144 -5.94 4.23 16.27
CA PHE A 144 -6.04 5.46 15.48
C PHE A 144 -6.86 6.54 16.22
N GLU A 145 -8.03 6.17 16.74
CA GLU A 145 -8.91 7.08 17.49
C GLU A 145 -8.25 7.57 18.78
N ALA A 146 -7.48 6.72 19.47
CA ALA A 146 -6.76 7.13 20.67
C ALA A 146 -5.72 8.24 20.41
N VAL A 147 -5.17 8.30 19.20
CA VAL A 147 -4.14 9.30 18.82
C VAL A 147 -4.77 10.53 18.17
N HIS A 148 -5.75 10.35 17.30
CA HIS A 148 -6.30 11.42 16.46
C HIS A 148 -7.67 11.94 16.93
N GLY A 149 -8.30 11.27 17.91
CA GLY A 149 -9.58 11.66 18.50
C GLY A 149 -10.82 11.18 17.73
N GLU A 150 -10.63 10.64 16.53
CA GLU A 150 -11.68 10.16 15.63
C GLU A 150 -11.19 8.94 14.83
N ASP A 151 -12.10 8.19 14.21
CA ASP A 151 -11.71 7.09 13.34
C ASP A 151 -11.08 7.60 12.02
N VAL A 152 -10.37 6.70 11.32
CA VAL A 152 -9.61 7.06 10.11
C VAL A 152 -10.46 7.66 8.99
N TRP A 153 -11.74 7.27 8.87
CA TRP A 153 -12.62 7.77 7.81
C TRP A 153 -13.14 9.16 8.14
N SER A 154 -13.52 9.38 9.40
CA SER A 154 -13.87 10.72 9.92
C SER A 154 -12.68 11.68 9.78
N TYR A 155 -11.48 11.22 10.14
CA TYR A 155 -10.24 11.98 9.95
C TYR A 155 -9.97 12.31 8.49
N ALA A 156 -10.13 11.33 7.58
CA ALA A 156 -9.94 11.56 6.15
C ALA A 156 -10.96 12.57 5.59
N ALA A 157 -12.21 12.52 6.04
CA ALA A 157 -13.23 13.49 5.64
C ALA A 157 -12.88 14.92 6.07
N ALA A 158 -12.28 15.09 7.25
CA ALA A 158 -11.79 16.38 7.74
C ALA A 158 -10.44 16.82 7.11
N ASN A 159 -9.68 15.88 6.52
CA ASN A 159 -8.33 16.11 6.01
C ASN A 159 -8.21 15.69 4.53
N PRO A 160 -8.56 16.57 3.57
CA PRO A 160 -8.59 16.23 2.14
C PRO A 160 -7.28 15.69 1.57
N ASN A 161 -6.13 16.16 2.07
CA ASN A 161 -4.82 15.65 1.64
C ASN A 161 -4.60 14.19 2.08
N HIS A 162 -5.10 13.81 3.25
CA HIS A 162 -5.02 12.43 3.74
C HIS A 162 -6.01 11.53 2.98
N SER A 163 -7.25 11.99 2.77
CA SER A 163 -8.24 11.30 1.92
C SER A 163 -7.69 11.05 0.51
N LYS A 164 -7.08 12.06 -0.11
CA LYS A 164 -6.41 11.92 -1.40
C LYS A 164 -5.31 10.86 -1.37
N LEU A 165 -4.46 10.86 -0.35
CA LEU A 165 -3.38 9.89 -0.21
C LEU A 165 -3.89 8.45 -0.03
N ILE A 166 -4.99 8.27 0.71
CA ILE A 166 -5.69 6.98 0.82
C ILE A 166 -6.19 6.52 -0.55
N ASN A 167 -6.88 7.40 -1.29
CA ASN A 167 -7.40 7.07 -2.61
C ASN A 167 -6.27 6.70 -3.59
N GLU A 168 -5.18 7.45 -3.61
CA GLU A 168 -4.01 7.16 -4.46
C GLU A 168 -3.35 5.82 -4.09
N ALA A 169 -3.25 5.51 -2.80
CA ALA A 169 -2.73 4.23 -2.32
C ALA A 169 -3.63 3.05 -2.73
N MET A 170 -4.95 3.16 -2.52
CA MET A 170 -5.90 2.11 -2.92
C MET A 170 -5.89 1.90 -4.44
N ALA A 171 -5.80 2.98 -5.21
CA ALA A 171 -5.67 2.90 -6.67
C ALA A 171 -4.35 2.23 -7.11
N CYS A 172 -3.23 2.46 -6.42
CA CYS A 172 -1.97 1.75 -6.66
C CYS A 172 -2.13 0.23 -6.49
N ASP A 173 -2.75 -0.20 -5.39
CA ASP A 173 -2.97 -1.62 -5.12
C ASP A 173 -3.94 -2.25 -6.14
N ALA A 174 -5.02 -1.54 -6.50
CA ALA A 174 -5.97 -1.95 -7.53
C ALA A 174 -5.30 -2.24 -8.87
N ARG A 175 -4.40 -1.37 -9.33
CA ARG A 175 -3.67 -1.57 -10.60
C ARG A 175 -2.78 -2.81 -10.61
N VAL A 176 -2.39 -3.33 -9.46
CA VAL A 176 -1.61 -4.56 -9.35
C VAL A 176 -2.52 -5.78 -9.16
N ALA A 177 -3.51 -5.69 -8.28
CA ALA A 177 -4.36 -6.81 -7.89
C ALA A 177 -5.40 -7.17 -8.97
N VAL A 178 -6.08 -6.17 -9.56
CA VAL A 178 -7.20 -6.41 -10.47
C VAL A 178 -6.78 -7.15 -11.75
N PRO A 179 -5.67 -6.80 -12.42
CA PRO A 179 -5.20 -7.58 -13.57
C PRO A 179 -4.94 -9.06 -13.25
N ALA A 180 -4.35 -9.35 -12.08
CA ALA A 180 -4.10 -10.72 -11.64
C ALA A 180 -5.39 -11.49 -11.33
N VAL A 181 -6.39 -10.83 -10.74
CA VAL A 181 -7.73 -11.38 -10.53
C VAL A 181 -8.41 -11.67 -11.86
N LEU A 182 -8.35 -10.74 -12.81
CA LEU A 182 -8.92 -10.92 -14.15
C LEU A 182 -8.26 -12.08 -14.89
N GLU A 183 -6.93 -12.23 -14.80
CA GLU A 183 -6.20 -13.33 -15.42
C GLU A 183 -6.58 -14.69 -14.82
N SER A 184 -6.75 -14.76 -13.50
CA SER A 184 -6.97 -16.04 -12.79
C SER A 184 -8.45 -16.43 -12.65
N CYS A 185 -9.34 -15.45 -12.63
CA CYS A 185 -10.73 -15.60 -12.19
C CYS A 185 -11.74 -14.97 -13.16
N LEU A 186 -11.41 -14.78 -14.44
CA LEU A 186 -12.32 -14.14 -15.41
C LEU A 186 -13.71 -14.80 -15.45
N GLU A 187 -13.76 -16.13 -15.31
CA GLU A 187 -14.98 -16.94 -15.32
C GLU A 187 -16.00 -16.50 -14.26
N VAL A 188 -15.52 -15.97 -13.14
CA VAL A 188 -16.36 -15.47 -12.04
C VAL A 188 -17.23 -14.29 -12.46
N PHE A 189 -16.79 -13.55 -13.49
CA PHE A 189 -17.50 -12.37 -14.01
C PHE A 189 -18.48 -12.71 -15.16
N LYS A 190 -18.49 -13.95 -15.65
CA LYS A 190 -19.39 -14.35 -16.73
C LYS A 190 -20.84 -14.44 -16.23
N GLY A 191 -21.75 -13.87 -17.01
CA GLY A 191 -23.18 -13.86 -16.69
C GLY A 191 -23.61 -12.76 -15.70
N LEU A 192 -22.68 -11.94 -15.20
CA LEU A 192 -23.01 -10.72 -14.47
C LEU A 192 -23.30 -9.59 -15.44
N GLU A 193 -24.35 -8.81 -15.21
CA GLU A 193 -24.66 -7.59 -15.96
C GLU A 193 -24.26 -6.35 -15.17
N THR A 194 -24.36 -6.41 -13.83
CA THR A 194 -24.10 -5.30 -12.92
C THR A 194 -23.22 -5.71 -11.73
N ILE A 195 -22.23 -4.88 -11.41
CA ILE A 195 -21.37 -5.05 -10.23
C ILE A 195 -21.34 -3.76 -9.42
N VAL A 196 -21.50 -3.87 -8.10
CA VAL A 196 -21.21 -2.78 -7.17
C VAL A 196 -19.84 -3.00 -6.53
N ASP A 197 -18.99 -1.98 -6.53
CA ASP A 197 -17.73 -1.97 -5.77
C ASP A 197 -17.96 -1.15 -4.50
N VAL A 198 -17.95 -1.83 -3.35
CA VAL A 198 -18.25 -1.25 -2.04
C VAL A 198 -16.95 -0.83 -1.37
N GLY A 199 -16.83 0.47 -1.08
CA GLY A 199 -15.54 1.06 -0.72
C GLY A 199 -14.64 1.25 -1.95
N GLY A 200 -15.25 1.51 -3.12
CA GLY A 200 -14.55 1.54 -4.41
C GLY A 200 -13.64 2.76 -4.64
N GLY A 201 -13.59 3.70 -3.70
CA GLY A 201 -12.69 4.85 -3.74
C GLY A 201 -12.91 5.72 -4.98
N ASP A 202 -11.82 5.97 -5.72
CA ASP A 202 -11.85 6.74 -6.96
C ASP A 202 -12.34 5.93 -8.19
N GLY A 203 -12.84 4.72 -7.97
CA GLY A 203 -13.37 3.83 -9.00
C GLY A 203 -12.29 3.18 -9.88
N THR A 204 -11.01 3.20 -9.49
CA THR A 204 -9.92 2.56 -10.25
C THR A 204 -10.20 1.07 -10.49
N THR A 205 -10.64 0.35 -9.45
CA THR A 205 -10.96 -1.09 -9.54
C THR A 205 -12.04 -1.35 -10.61
N LEU A 206 -13.17 -0.65 -10.54
CA LEU A 206 -14.25 -0.81 -11.51
C LEU A 206 -13.82 -0.42 -12.92
N ARG A 207 -13.00 0.62 -13.12
CA ARG A 207 -12.49 1.01 -14.44
C ARG A 207 -11.73 -0.13 -15.11
N LEU A 208 -10.78 -0.73 -14.38
CA LEU A 208 -10.02 -1.89 -14.88
C LEU A 208 -10.94 -3.08 -15.19
N LEU A 209 -11.95 -3.32 -14.35
CA LEU A 209 -12.91 -4.41 -14.55
C LEU A 209 -13.81 -4.20 -15.78
N VAL A 210 -14.42 -3.02 -15.96
CA VAL A 210 -15.33 -2.78 -17.10
C VAL A 210 -14.58 -2.64 -18.43
N GLU A 211 -13.30 -2.28 -18.40
CA GLU A 211 -12.40 -2.35 -19.55
C GLU A 211 -12.16 -3.80 -19.98
N ALA A 212 -11.89 -4.70 -19.03
CA ALA A 212 -11.65 -6.12 -19.30
C ALA A 212 -12.92 -6.95 -19.56
N CYS A 213 -14.05 -6.56 -18.96
CA CYS A 213 -15.35 -7.22 -19.08
C CYS A 213 -16.39 -6.25 -19.65
N PRO A 214 -16.40 -6.00 -20.98
CA PRO A 214 -17.17 -4.89 -21.55
C PRO A 214 -18.70 -5.00 -21.42
N TRP A 215 -19.21 -6.19 -21.12
CA TRP A 215 -20.63 -6.46 -20.90
C TRP A 215 -21.14 -6.03 -19.52
N ILE A 216 -20.24 -5.72 -18.58
CA ILE A 216 -20.59 -5.36 -17.20
C ILE A 216 -20.74 -3.84 -17.06
N ARG A 217 -21.76 -3.42 -16.32
CA ARG A 217 -21.91 -2.05 -15.81
C ARG A 217 -21.52 -2.00 -14.33
N GLY A 218 -20.81 -0.95 -13.95
CA GLY A 218 -20.31 -0.75 -12.58
C GLY A 218 -21.13 0.27 -11.79
N VAL A 219 -21.24 0.05 -10.47
CA VAL A 219 -21.65 1.06 -9.49
C VAL A 219 -20.50 1.25 -8.51
N ASN A 220 -19.78 2.37 -8.61
CA ASN A 220 -18.75 2.72 -7.64
C ASN A 220 -19.42 3.32 -6.41
N PHE A 221 -19.35 2.61 -5.28
CA PHE A 221 -20.06 2.99 -4.06
C PHE A 221 -19.07 3.26 -2.92
N ASP A 222 -19.06 4.51 -2.44
CA ASP A 222 -18.21 4.95 -1.33
C ASP A 222 -18.87 6.11 -0.57
N LEU A 223 -18.20 6.65 0.44
CA LEU A 223 -18.64 7.82 1.17
C LEU A 223 -18.84 9.02 0.22
N PRO A 224 -19.83 9.90 0.46
CA PRO A 224 -20.15 11.01 -0.45
C PRO A 224 -18.95 11.90 -0.81
N HIS A 225 -18.06 12.17 0.16
CA HIS A 225 -16.87 13.00 -0.08
C HIS A 225 -15.84 12.31 -0.98
N VAL A 226 -15.76 10.97 -0.96
CA VAL A 226 -14.83 10.17 -1.76
C VAL A 226 -15.30 10.10 -3.20
N VAL A 227 -16.56 9.71 -3.44
CA VAL A 227 -17.09 9.60 -4.80
C VAL A 227 -17.20 10.95 -5.52
N SER A 228 -17.30 12.06 -4.77
CA SER A 228 -17.39 13.41 -5.35
C SER A 228 -16.18 13.83 -6.19
N VAL A 229 -15.03 13.19 -5.97
CA VAL A 229 -13.78 13.42 -6.70
C VAL A 229 -13.40 12.27 -7.64
N ALA A 230 -14.23 11.23 -7.72
CA ALA A 230 -14.02 10.12 -8.64
C ALA A 230 -14.23 10.58 -10.09
N GLN A 231 -13.46 10.01 -11.01
CA GLN A 231 -13.60 10.34 -12.43
C GLN A 231 -14.89 9.74 -13.00
N GLU A 232 -15.56 10.49 -13.87
CA GLU A 232 -16.72 10.00 -14.61
C GLU A 232 -16.28 8.96 -15.66
N CYS A 233 -17.12 7.92 -15.83
CA CYS A 233 -16.94 6.90 -16.85
C CYS A 233 -18.33 6.42 -17.29
N ASP A 234 -18.59 6.37 -18.60
CA ASP A 234 -19.92 6.09 -19.17
C ASP A 234 -20.58 4.79 -18.66
N ARG A 235 -19.78 3.82 -18.23
CA ARG A 235 -20.24 2.50 -17.76
C ARG A 235 -20.20 2.34 -16.24
N ILE A 236 -19.80 3.39 -15.51
CA ILE A 236 -19.68 3.38 -14.05
C ILE A 236 -20.53 4.51 -13.48
N GLU A 237 -21.48 4.17 -12.64
CA GLU A 237 -22.24 5.13 -11.85
C GLU A 237 -21.55 5.35 -10.49
N ASN A 238 -21.19 6.59 -10.17
CA ASN A 238 -20.63 6.95 -8.86
C ASN A 238 -21.76 7.26 -7.88
N VAL A 239 -21.88 6.49 -6.80
CA VAL A 239 -22.96 6.60 -5.81
C VAL A 239 -22.39 6.81 -4.41
N GLY A 240 -22.76 7.93 -3.78
CA GLY A 240 -22.35 8.25 -2.42
C GLY A 240 -23.29 7.64 -1.38
N GLY A 241 -22.75 6.99 -0.35
CA GLY A 241 -23.54 6.48 0.77
C GLY A 241 -22.72 5.83 1.87
N ASP A 242 -23.41 5.15 2.78
CA ASP A 242 -22.80 4.36 3.85
C ASP A 242 -23.15 2.87 3.65
N MET A 243 -22.12 2.02 3.55
CA MET A 243 -22.28 0.58 3.37
C MET A 243 -22.93 -0.12 4.57
N PHE A 244 -22.91 0.50 5.75
CA PHE A 244 -23.59 -0.03 6.94
C PHE A 244 -25.10 0.27 6.96
N ASP A 245 -25.55 1.21 6.12
CA ASP A 245 -26.95 1.55 5.95
C ASP A 245 -27.57 0.81 4.77
N CYS A 246 -27.07 1.04 3.55
CA CYS A 246 -27.59 0.43 2.34
C CYS A 246 -26.55 0.40 1.22
N VAL A 247 -26.33 -0.78 0.64
CA VAL A 247 -25.52 -0.97 -0.56
C VAL A 247 -26.43 -1.00 -1.81
N PRO A 248 -26.07 -0.32 -2.91
CA PRO A 248 -26.79 -0.39 -4.18
C PRO A 248 -27.00 -1.83 -4.66
N LYS A 249 -28.15 -2.09 -5.29
CA LYS A 249 -28.46 -3.42 -5.85
C LYS A 249 -27.64 -3.64 -7.11
N ALA A 250 -26.99 -4.79 -7.18
CA ALA A 250 -26.28 -5.31 -8.35
C ALA A 250 -26.30 -6.85 -8.29
N ASP A 251 -25.94 -7.51 -9.40
CA ASP A 251 -25.83 -8.97 -9.46
C ASP A 251 -24.75 -9.49 -8.51
N ALA A 252 -23.71 -8.67 -8.31
CA ALA A 252 -22.54 -8.99 -7.53
C ALA A 252 -21.99 -7.76 -6.80
N ALA A 253 -21.37 -8.00 -5.66
CA ALA A 253 -20.60 -7.00 -4.92
C ALA A 253 -19.12 -7.40 -4.87
N ILE A 254 -18.24 -6.43 -5.07
CA ILE A 254 -16.80 -6.52 -4.83
C ILE A 254 -16.47 -5.66 -3.62
N ILE A 255 -15.54 -6.16 -2.80
CA ILE A 255 -14.98 -5.45 -1.66
C ILE A 255 -13.48 -5.68 -1.74
N MET A 256 -12.73 -4.66 -2.15
CA MET A 256 -11.27 -4.72 -2.23
C MET A 256 -10.67 -3.86 -1.12
N ASN A 257 -9.71 -4.42 -0.36
CA ASN A 257 -8.95 -3.71 0.69
C ASN A 257 -9.70 -3.01 1.83
N CYS A 258 -11.03 -3.08 1.91
CA CYS A 258 -11.71 -2.60 3.11
C CYS A 258 -11.22 -3.36 4.37
N SER A 259 -10.79 -4.61 4.25
CA SER A 259 -10.48 -5.48 5.38
C SER A 259 -9.15 -5.19 6.10
N GLY A 260 -8.16 -4.60 5.43
CA GLY A 260 -6.86 -4.27 6.04
C GLY A 260 -6.97 -3.20 7.14
N PHE A 261 -7.87 -2.24 6.98
CA PHE A 261 -8.14 -1.19 7.97
C PHE A 261 -8.91 -1.70 9.21
N PHE A 262 -9.60 -2.83 9.10
CA PHE A 262 -10.38 -3.42 10.21
C PHE A 262 -9.55 -4.34 11.14
N MET A 263 -8.23 -4.46 10.96
CA MET A 263 -7.35 -5.22 11.86
C MET A 263 -7.23 -4.64 13.29
N THR A 264 -8.01 -3.61 13.64
CA THR A 264 -8.20 -3.16 15.03
C THR A 264 -9.47 -3.70 15.70
N GLY A 265 -10.27 -4.55 15.03
CA GLY A 265 -11.51 -5.08 15.61
C GLY A 265 -12.11 -6.37 15.03
N GLU A 266 -12.02 -6.66 13.74
CA GLU A 266 -12.58 -7.92 13.18
C GLU A 266 -11.72 -8.43 12.02
N THR A 267 -11.29 -9.69 12.12
CA THR A 267 -10.48 -10.39 11.12
C THR A 267 -11.29 -10.63 9.84
N MET A 268 -10.91 -9.97 8.74
CA MET A 268 -11.35 -10.37 7.40
C MET A 268 -10.12 -10.46 6.49
N SER A 269 -9.84 -11.66 6.00
CA SER A 269 -8.90 -11.88 4.91
C SER A 269 -9.44 -11.24 3.63
N ALA A 270 -8.55 -10.73 2.77
CA ALA A 270 -8.90 -10.30 1.42
C ALA A 270 -9.73 -11.40 0.76
N SER A 271 -11.00 -11.11 0.48
CA SER A 271 -11.92 -12.06 -0.13
C SER A 271 -12.78 -11.30 -1.13
N VAL A 272 -12.72 -11.73 -2.40
CA VAL A 272 -13.75 -11.41 -3.38
C VAL A 272 -15.02 -12.14 -2.92
N SER A 273 -15.79 -11.51 -2.05
CA SER A 273 -17.03 -12.08 -1.53
C SER A 273 -18.19 -11.67 -2.44
N LEU A 274 -18.42 -12.46 -3.49
CA LEU A 274 -19.64 -12.34 -4.31
C LEU A 274 -20.84 -12.82 -3.49
N ARG A 275 -21.56 -11.87 -2.92
CA ARG A 275 -22.87 -12.11 -2.31
C ARG A 275 -23.87 -11.25 -3.06
N SER A 276 -25.11 -11.73 -3.16
CA SER A 276 -26.23 -10.90 -3.59
C SER A 276 -26.29 -9.63 -2.73
N ALA A 277 -26.18 -8.45 -3.35
CA ALA A 277 -25.92 -7.18 -2.67
C ALA A 277 -26.90 -6.85 -1.51
N GLY A 278 -28.12 -7.40 -1.52
CA GLY A 278 -29.19 -7.06 -0.57
C GLY A 278 -29.02 -7.52 0.90
N LYS A 279 -27.92 -8.18 1.28
CA LYS A 279 -27.67 -8.64 2.67
C LYS A 279 -26.22 -8.42 3.14
N LEU A 280 -25.50 -7.46 2.56
CA LEU A 280 -24.13 -7.16 2.97
C LEU A 280 -24.18 -6.16 4.13
N PHE A 281 -23.70 -6.61 5.30
CA PHE A 281 -23.52 -5.86 6.54
C PHE A 281 -24.79 -5.33 7.23
N ARG A 282 -25.03 -5.83 8.46
CA ARG A 282 -25.89 -5.16 9.44
C ARG A 282 -25.05 -4.99 10.70
N ARG A 283 -24.96 -3.75 11.20
CA ARG A 283 -24.37 -3.48 12.50
C ARG A 283 -25.24 -4.16 13.56
N THR A 284 -24.79 -5.28 14.13
CA THR A 284 -25.35 -5.77 15.39
C THR A 284 -24.94 -4.77 16.46
N LYS A 285 -25.84 -3.83 16.80
CA LYS A 285 -25.69 -3.04 18.02
C LYS A 285 -25.68 -4.01 19.20
N GLY A 286 -24.49 -4.31 19.72
CA GLY A 286 -24.32 -4.96 21.01
C GLY A 286 -24.96 -4.12 22.10
N ARG A 287 -25.71 -4.77 22.98
CA ARG A 287 -26.16 -4.21 24.26
C ARG A 287 -25.00 -4.09 25.23
#